data_AF-A0A536PRM6-F1
#
_entry.id   AF-A0A536PRM6-F1
#
_cell.length_a   1.000
_cell.length_b   1.000
_cell.length_c   1.000
_cell.angle_alpha   90.00
_cell.angle_beta   90.00
_cell.angle_gamma   90.00
#
_symmetry.space_group_name_H-M   'P 1'
#
loop_
_entity.id
_entity.type
_entity.pdbx_description
1 polymer ?
#
loop_
_entity_poly.entity_id
_entity_poly.type
_entity_poly.pdbx_seq_one_letter_code
_entity_poly.pdbx_strand_id
1 'polypeptide(L)'
;SLKKQLPDVYKEFETNAERLEKHYRDVQDLEFTIEKRKLWMLQTRSAKRTAQAAVKIAVDMVNEQLISQDEAVQRVEPTQVDQLLHPRIDPKAKPKVIAKGIDASPGAASGKAIFDADRAEEYGKKGEAVILVRIETNPDDVHGMIAAKGVLTARGGKTSHAAVVARGMGKPCVAGAESLKIDLEKRVFAVNGTKVKEGDLITINGSTGDVILGSVPMIEPAINKDLNQLLTWADARRRLGVWANADYPRDAKVARNYGAQGIGLCRTEHMFMEQERLPIVQKMILSEDEKERRQWLAKLLPFQRSDFVGIFKEMHGLPVIIRLIDPPLHEFLPNYDEQLVKVTTMRLKKAPKKKLDAEETLLRAIEGMREQNPMLGLRGIRLGLLFPEIIEMQVRA
;
A
#
# COMPACT_ATOMS: atom_id res chain seq x y z
N SER A 1 -4.66 -28.48 -37.81
CA SER A 1 -3.36 -27.94 -37.39
C SER A 1 -2.41 -27.99 -38.58
N LEU A 2 -1.66 -26.91 -38.82
CA LEU A 2 -0.69 -26.79 -39.92
C LEU A 2 0.27 -27.98 -39.98
N LYS A 3 0.69 -28.48 -38.82
CA LYS A 3 1.54 -29.68 -38.65
C LYS A 3 0.98 -30.95 -39.32
N LYS A 4 -0.34 -31.07 -39.46
CA LYS A 4 -0.99 -32.22 -40.13
C LYS A 4 -1.24 -31.99 -41.63
N GLN A 5 -1.33 -30.73 -42.06
CA GLN A 5 -1.73 -30.37 -43.43
C GLN A 5 -0.52 -30.10 -44.34
N LEU A 6 0.54 -29.49 -43.80
CA LEU A 6 1.77 -29.15 -44.51
C LEU A 6 2.99 -29.37 -43.59
N PRO A 7 3.39 -30.64 -43.34
CA PRO A 7 4.44 -30.96 -42.37
C PRO A 7 5.80 -30.37 -42.74
N ASP A 8 6.16 -30.36 -44.03
CA ASP A 8 7.46 -29.83 -44.49
C ASP A 8 7.56 -28.31 -44.27
N VAL A 9 6.50 -27.57 -44.61
CA VAL A 9 6.40 -26.12 -44.40
C VAL A 9 6.41 -25.78 -42.91
N TYR A 10 5.75 -26.60 -42.09
CA TYR A 10 5.74 -26.43 -40.64
C TYR A 10 7.14 -26.64 -40.03
N LYS A 11 7.90 -27.64 -40.51
CA LYS A 11 9.28 -27.87 -40.09
C LYS A 11 10.22 -26.73 -40.51
N GLU A 12 10.01 -26.18 -41.71
CA GLU A 12 10.71 -24.98 -42.18
C GLU A 12 10.40 -23.77 -41.28
N PHE A 13 9.13 -23.59 -40.90
CA PHE A 13 8.71 -22.55 -39.96
C PHE A 13 9.35 -22.72 -38.57
N GLU A 14 9.33 -23.92 -37.99
CA GLU A 14 9.97 -24.20 -36.69
C GLU A 14 11.48 -23.87 -36.74
N THR A 15 12.16 -24.26 -37.81
CA THR A 15 13.59 -23.95 -38.00
C THR A 15 13.84 -22.44 -38.09
N ASN A 16 13.00 -21.70 -38.80
CA ASN A 16 13.11 -20.25 -38.92
C ASN A 16 12.78 -19.54 -37.59
N ALA A 17 11.76 -20.00 -36.86
CA ALA A 17 11.40 -19.46 -35.56
C ALA A 17 12.53 -19.63 -34.54
N GLU A 18 13.12 -20.84 -34.44
CA GLU A 18 14.28 -21.09 -33.58
C GLU A 18 15.49 -20.22 -33.96
N ARG A 19 15.72 -20.04 -35.27
CA ARG A 19 16.81 -19.16 -35.75
C ARG A 19 16.59 -17.72 -35.35
N LEU A 20 15.37 -17.20 -35.49
CA LEU A 20 15.05 -15.82 -35.14
C LEU A 20 15.14 -15.61 -33.62
N GLU A 21 14.65 -16.55 -32.81
CA GLU A 21 14.79 -16.49 -31.35
C GLU A 21 16.26 -16.53 -30.92
N LYS A 22 17.08 -17.40 -31.52
CA LYS A 22 18.53 -17.44 -31.24
C LYS A 22 19.26 -16.18 -31.69
N HIS A 23 18.87 -15.62 -32.84
CA HIS A 23 19.50 -14.43 -33.41
C HIS A 23 19.19 -13.17 -32.59
N TYR A 24 17.91 -12.92 -32.30
CA TYR A 24 17.47 -11.78 -31.49
C TYR A 24 17.63 -12.02 -29.98
N ARG A 25 17.93 -13.27 -29.60
CA ARG A 25 18.07 -13.75 -28.23
C ARG A 25 16.83 -13.48 -27.39
N ASP A 26 15.65 -13.37 -27.99
CA ASP A 26 14.40 -12.99 -27.33
C ASP A 26 13.20 -13.61 -28.07
N VAL A 27 12.09 -13.78 -27.37
CA VAL A 27 10.87 -14.37 -27.95
C VAL A 27 10.32 -13.44 -29.01
N GLN A 28 10.06 -13.99 -30.19
CA GLN A 28 9.58 -13.26 -31.34
C GLN A 28 8.08 -13.48 -31.58
N ASP A 29 7.38 -12.39 -31.89
CA ASP A 29 6.06 -12.38 -32.52
C ASP A 29 6.26 -12.37 -34.04
N LEU A 30 5.80 -13.45 -34.70
CA LEU A 30 6.11 -13.77 -36.09
C LEU A 30 4.85 -13.72 -36.95
N GLU A 31 4.93 -13.01 -38.08
CA GLU A 31 3.90 -13.03 -39.12
C GLU A 31 4.46 -13.73 -40.36
N PHE A 32 3.73 -14.70 -40.89
CA PHE A 32 4.14 -15.47 -42.06
C PHE A 32 2.94 -15.78 -42.97
N THR A 33 3.23 -16.01 -44.25
CA THR A 33 2.26 -16.45 -45.25
C THR A 33 2.77 -17.71 -45.92
N ILE A 34 1.84 -18.60 -46.28
CA ILE A 34 2.14 -19.79 -47.08
C ILE A 34 1.46 -19.61 -48.44
N GLU A 35 2.24 -19.45 -49.49
CA GLU A 35 1.74 -19.33 -50.87
C GLU A 35 2.26 -20.52 -51.68
N LYS A 36 1.36 -21.27 -52.33
CA LYS A 36 1.72 -22.43 -53.17
C LYS A 36 2.70 -23.41 -52.48
N ARG A 37 2.44 -23.70 -51.19
CA ARG A 37 3.29 -24.54 -50.31
C ARG A 37 4.70 -24.00 -50.03
N LYS A 38 4.96 -22.72 -50.29
CA LYS A 38 6.20 -22.03 -49.92
C LYS A 38 5.96 -21.10 -48.74
N LEU A 39 6.84 -21.17 -47.73
CA LEU A 39 6.82 -20.29 -46.56
C LEU A 39 7.45 -18.93 -46.90
N TRP A 40 6.81 -17.86 -46.43
CA TRP A 40 7.34 -16.50 -46.47
C TRP A 40 7.20 -15.86 -45.09
N MET A 41 8.31 -15.46 -44.48
CA MET A 41 8.31 -14.68 -43.24
C MET A 41 8.10 -13.21 -43.61
N LEU A 42 7.06 -12.58 -43.07
CA LEU A 42 6.69 -11.21 -43.40
C LEU A 42 7.21 -10.20 -42.39
N GLN A 43 7.05 -10.53 -41.10
CA GLN A 43 7.44 -9.65 -40.00
C GLN A 43 7.92 -10.46 -38.80
N THR A 44 8.88 -9.90 -38.08
CA THR A 44 9.31 -10.36 -36.75
C THR A 44 9.48 -9.15 -35.86
N ARG A 45 9.08 -9.27 -34.60
CA ARG A 45 9.31 -8.26 -33.56
C ARG A 45 9.37 -8.94 -32.19
N SER A 46 9.96 -8.28 -31.19
CA SER A 46 9.88 -8.76 -29.82
C SER A 46 8.43 -8.94 -29.37
N ALA A 47 8.12 -10.12 -28.83
CA ALA A 47 6.78 -10.45 -28.40
C ALA A 47 6.35 -9.62 -27.18
N LYS A 48 5.14 -9.04 -27.26
CA LYS A 48 4.45 -8.50 -26.08
C LYS A 48 4.08 -9.66 -25.16
N ARG A 49 4.33 -9.49 -23.87
CA ARG A 49 4.20 -10.56 -22.88
C ARG A 49 3.69 -10.03 -21.55
N THR A 50 3.06 -10.91 -20.77
CA THR A 50 2.69 -10.59 -19.38
C THR A 50 3.93 -10.56 -18.50
N ALA A 51 3.84 -9.93 -17.32
CA ALA A 51 4.95 -9.92 -16.36
C ALA A 51 5.40 -11.34 -15.98
N GLN A 52 4.46 -12.27 -15.78
CA GLN A 52 4.78 -13.66 -15.46
C GLN A 52 5.53 -14.34 -16.60
N ALA A 53 5.10 -14.11 -17.84
CA ALA A 53 5.79 -14.65 -19.02
C ALA A 53 7.18 -14.01 -19.19
N ALA A 54 7.34 -12.71 -18.93
CA ALA A 54 8.63 -12.03 -18.99
C ALA A 54 9.66 -12.67 -18.06
N VAL A 55 9.31 -12.88 -16.79
CA VAL A 55 10.18 -13.53 -15.80
C VAL A 55 10.50 -14.96 -16.22
N LYS A 56 9.48 -15.74 -16.59
CA LYS A 56 9.68 -17.13 -17.01
C LYS A 56 10.61 -17.26 -18.22
N ILE A 57 10.36 -16.48 -19.27
CA ILE A 57 11.17 -16.48 -20.49
C ILE A 57 12.61 -16.08 -20.17
N ALA A 58 12.82 -15.03 -19.37
CA ALA A 58 14.16 -14.60 -18.99
C ALA A 58 14.93 -15.69 -18.23
N VAL A 59 14.27 -16.40 -17.32
CA VAL A 59 14.88 -17.50 -16.57
C VAL A 59 15.16 -18.71 -17.48
N ASP A 60 14.21 -19.10 -18.32
CA ASP A 60 14.37 -20.22 -19.25
C ASP A 60 15.51 -19.96 -20.24
N MET A 61 15.61 -18.75 -20.80
CA MET A 61 16.70 -18.37 -21.72
C MET A 61 18.10 -18.39 -21.07
N VAL A 62 18.20 -18.13 -19.76
CA VAL A 62 19.47 -18.30 -19.04
C VAL A 62 19.78 -19.79 -18.87
N ASN A 63 18.78 -20.60 -18.51
CA ASN A 63 18.94 -22.05 -18.36
C ASN A 63 19.33 -22.73 -19.69
N GLU A 64 18.82 -22.21 -20.81
CA GLU A 64 19.14 -22.61 -22.18
C GLU A 64 20.47 -22.01 -22.69
N GLN A 65 21.16 -21.21 -21.86
CA GLN A 65 22.43 -20.55 -22.19
C GLN A 65 22.32 -19.57 -23.38
N LEU A 66 21.12 -19.09 -23.69
CA LEU A 66 20.89 -18.12 -24.75
C LEU A 66 21.28 -16.71 -24.30
N ILE A 67 21.03 -16.36 -23.03
CA ILE A 67 21.36 -15.06 -22.43
C ILE A 67 22.12 -15.21 -21.12
N SER A 68 22.84 -14.15 -20.73
CA SER A 68 23.48 -14.11 -19.41
C SER A 68 22.45 -13.76 -18.33
N GLN A 69 22.78 -14.08 -17.07
CA GLN A 69 21.98 -13.65 -15.93
C GLN A 69 21.88 -12.11 -15.83
N ASP A 70 22.93 -11.37 -16.21
CA ASP A 70 22.93 -9.90 -16.24
C ASP A 70 21.89 -9.37 -17.22
N GLU A 71 21.85 -9.97 -18.41
CA GLU A 71 20.91 -9.63 -19.46
C GLU A 71 19.47 -9.97 -19.07
N ALA A 72 19.26 -11.11 -18.39
CA ALA A 72 17.94 -11.49 -17.87
C ALA A 72 17.40 -10.47 -16.85
N VAL A 73 18.25 -10.01 -15.93
CA VAL A 73 17.86 -8.99 -14.93
C VAL A 73 17.51 -7.66 -15.60
N GLN A 74 18.26 -7.24 -16.63
CA GLN A 74 17.99 -5.97 -17.34
C GLN A 74 16.72 -6.02 -18.21
N ARG A 75 16.30 -7.21 -18.64
CA ARG A 75 15.12 -7.38 -19.52
C ARG A 75 13.78 -7.35 -18.81
N VAL A 76 13.78 -7.66 -17.51
CA VAL A 76 12.54 -7.64 -16.71
C VAL A 76 12.41 -6.27 -16.07
N GLU A 77 11.41 -5.52 -16.49
CA GLU A 77 11.15 -4.18 -15.98
C GLU A 77 10.71 -4.26 -14.50
N PRO A 78 11.12 -3.31 -13.63
CA PRO A 78 10.70 -3.29 -12.23
C PRO A 78 9.17 -3.27 -12.05
N THR A 79 8.45 -2.63 -12.97
CA THR A 79 6.98 -2.60 -12.97
C THR A 79 6.37 -3.98 -13.21
N GLN A 80 7.04 -4.85 -13.96
CA GLN A 80 6.59 -6.23 -14.16
C GLN A 80 6.76 -7.05 -12.88
N VAL A 81 7.86 -6.84 -12.15
CA VAL A 81 8.08 -7.44 -10.82
C VAL A 81 7.01 -6.97 -9.84
N ASP A 82 6.78 -5.66 -9.74
CA ASP A 82 5.75 -5.08 -8.85
C ASP A 82 4.39 -5.72 -9.08
N GLN A 83 3.97 -5.84 -10.34
CA GLN A 83 2.70 -6.48 -10.62
C GLN A 83 2.62 -7.92 -10.06
N LEU A 84 3.73 -8.68 -9.99
CA LEU A 84 3.73 -10.08 -9.49
C LEU A 84 3.61 -10.17 -7.97
N LEU A 85 3.81 -9.04 -7.28
CA LEU A 85 3.74 -8.95 -5.81
C LEU A 85 2.33 -8.60 -5.31
N HIS A 86 1.41 -8.25 -6.21
CA HIS A 86 0.03 -7.89 -5.84
C HIS A 86 -0.99 -8.88 -6.42
N PRO A 87 -2.13 -9.10 -5.75
CA PRO A 87 -3.24 -9.85 -6.33
C PRO A 87 -3.68 -9.23 -7.65
N ARG A 88 -4.02 -10.05 -8.64
CA ARG A 88 -4.46 -9.58 -9.96
C ARG A 88 -5.79 -10.20 -10.34
N ILE A 89 -6.52 -9.51 -11.21
CA ILE A 89 -7.69 -10.10 -11.88
C ILE A 89 -7.22 -11.23 -12.81
N ASP A 90 -7.90 -12.37 -12.78
CA ASP A 90 -7.66 -13.47 -13.71
C ASP A 90 -7.84 -12.96 -15.16
N PRO A 91 -6.83 -13.06 -16.04
CA PRO A 91 -6.94 -12.65 -17.44
C PRO A 91 -8.07 -13.32 -18.23
N LYS A 92 -8.58 -14.47 -17.76
CA LYS A 92 -9.73 -15.17 -18.35
C LYS A 92 -11.07 -14.54 -17.93
N ALA A 93 -11.08 -13.74 -16.88
CA ALA A 93 -12.27 -13.03 -16.44
C ALA A 93 -12.65 -11.92 -17.43
N LYS A 94 -13.95 -11.68 -17.59
CA LYS A 94 -14.49 -10.58 -18.40
C LYS A 94 -15.15 -9.57 -17.46
N PRO A 95 -14.38 -8.69 -16.81
CA PRO A 95 -14.92 -7.78 -15.81
C PRO A 95 -15.84 -6.74 -16.45
N LYS A 96 -16.96 -6.43 -15.78
CA LYS A 96 -17.84 -5.31 -16.15
C LYS A 96 -17.32 -4.03 -15.51
N VAL A 97 -16.40 -3.36 -16.20
CA VAL A 97 -15.87 -2.05 -15.77
C VAL A 97 -16.98 -1.01 -15.84
N ILE A 98 -17.26 -0.34 -14.72
CA ILE A 98 -18.32 0.67 -14.59
C ILE A 98 -17.77 2.09 -14.47
N ALA A 99 -16.53 2.25 -14.01
CA ALA A 99 -15.85 3.53 -13.91
C ALA A 99 -14.34 3.33 -14.04
N LYS A 100 -13.63 4.44 -14.27
CA LYS A 100 -12.17 4.48 -14.26
C LYS A 100 -11.70 5.68 -13.46
N GLY A 101 -10.70 5.47 -12.61
CA GLY A 101 -9.98 6.50 -11.87
C GLY A 101 -8.48 6.40 -12.14
N ILE A 102 -7.72 6.94 -11.21
CA ILE A 102 -6.27 6.96 -11.21
C ILE A 102 -5.72 5.72 -10.50
N ASP A 103 -4.75 5.07 -11.14
CA ASP A 103 -3.91 3.98 -10.62
C ASP A 103 -3.02 4.46 -9.47
N ALA A 104 -3.61 4.59 -8.27
CA ALA A 104 -2.96 5.23 -7.12
C ALA A 104 -2.05 4.28 -6.34
N SER A 105 -2.49 3.04 -6.14
CA SER A 105 -1.69 1.97 -5.55
C SER A 105 -2.01 0.63 -6.22
N PRO A 106 -1.01 -0.14 -6.67
CA PRO A 106 -1.18 -1.33 -7.52
C PRO A 106 -1.93 -2.48 -6.83
N GLY A 107 -2.39 -3.43 -7.65
CA GLY A 107 -3.09 -4.65 -7.22
C GLY A 107 -4.60 -4.61 -7.45
N ALA A 108 -5.26 -5.74 -7.22
CA ALA A 108 -6.70 -5.89 -7.32
C ALA A 108 -7.31 -6.33 -6.00
N ALA A 109 -8.48 -5.81 -5.67
CA ALA A 109 -9.22 -6.19 -4.46
C ALA A 109 -10.70 -6.29 -4.76
N SER A 110 -11.35 -7.32 -4.23
CA SER A 110 -12.80 -7.52 -4.27
C SER A 110 -13.37 -7.50 -2.87
N GLY A 111 -14.53 -6.86 -2.68
CA GLY A 111 -15.18 -6.78 -1.38
C GLY A 111 -16.49 -6.01 -1.42
N LYS A 112 -17.17 -5.98 -0.27
CA LYS A 112 -18.37 -5.18 -0.08
C LYS A 112 -18.03 -3.70 -0.08
N ALA A 113 -18.77 -2.88 -0.84
CA ALA A 113 -18.64 -1.44 -0.81
C ALA A 113 -19.11 -0.90 0.55
N ILE A 114 -18.22 -0.26 1.31
CA ILE A 114 -18.52 0.36 2.61
C ILE A 114 -18.14 1.84 2.53
N PHE A 115 -19.02 2.73 3.01
CA PHE A 115 -18.91 4.18 2.79
C PHE A 115 -18.37 4.94 4.01
N ASP A 116 -18.02 4.22 5.07
CA ASP A 116 -17.66 4.75 6.38
C ASP A 116 -16.50 3.95 6.98
N ALA A 117 -15.54 4.65 7.60
CA ALA A 117 -14.30 4.04 8.07
C ALA A 117 -14.51 3.15 9.30
N ASP A 118 -15.32 3.59 10.27
CA ASP A 118 -15.62 2.82 11.49
C ASP A 118 -16.30 1.50 11.12
N ARG A 119 -17.22 1.55 10.15
CA ARG A 119 -17.89 0.36 9.64
C ARG A 119 -16.95 -0.55 8.86
N ALA A 120 -16.07 0.01 8.03
CA ALA A 120 -15.07 -0.78 7.33
C ALA A 120 -14.18 -1.54 8.33
N GLU A 121 -13.84 -0.94 9.46
CA GLU A 121 -13.17 -1.60 10.58
C GLU A 121 -14.02 -2.70 11.21
N GLU A 122 -15.30 -2.42 11.50
CA GLU A 122 -16.22 -3.41 12.09
C GLU A 122 -16.34 -4.67 11.21
N TYR A 123 -16.59 -4.49 9.90
CA TYR A 123 -16.69 -5.60 8.96
C TYR A 123 -15.34 -6.30 8.74
N GLY A 124 -14.24 -5.55 8.66
CA GLY A 124 -12.90 -6.11 8.51
C GLY A 124 -12.49 -6.97 9.73
N LYS A 125 -12.82 -6.53 10.96
CA LYS A 125 -12.61 -7.32 12.19
C LYS A 125 -13.41 -8.62 12.22
N LYS A 126 -14.57 -8.67 11.54
CA LYS A 126 -15.37 -9.89 11.34
C LYS A 126 -14.83 -10.80 10.22
N GLY A 127 -13.72 -10.41 9.58
CA GLY A 127 -13.09 -11.17 8.49
C GLY A 127 -13.75 -10.97 7.13
N GLU A 128 -14.66 -10.00 6.99
CA GLU A 128 -15.30 -9.72 5.71
C GLU A 128 -14.37 -8.90 4.80
N ALA A 129 -14.34 -9.25 3.51
CA ALA A 129 -13.62 -8.45 2.52
C ALA A 129 -14.44 -7.19 2.19
N VAL A 130 -13.88 -6.02 2.47
CA VAL A 130 -14.53 -4.72 2.22
C VAL A 130 -13.66 -3.80 1.36
N ILE A 131 -14.31 -2.96 0.58
CA ILE A 131 -13.71 -1.85 -0.17
C ILE A 131 -14.23 -0.56 0.43
N LEU A 132 -13.32 0.25 0.97
CA LEU A 132 -13.68 1.55 1.54
C LEU A 132 -13.90 2.55 0.39
N VAL A 133 -15.11 3.09 0.29
CA VAL A 133 -15.53 4.04 -0.74
C VAL A 133 -15.74 5.41 -0.10
N ARG A 134 -14.97 6.41 -0.50
CA ARG A 134 -15.04 7.77 0.07
C ARG A 134 -15.03 8.83 -1.04
N ILE A 135 -15.48 10.04 -0.74
CA ILE A 135 -15.28 11.16 -1.66
C ILE A 135 -13.77 11.48 -1.72
N GLU A 136 -13.19 11.70 -0.55
CA GLU A 136 -11.77 11.84 -0.25
C GLU A 136 -11.53 11.16 1.12
N THR A 137 -10.28 10.75 1.41
CA THR A 137 -9.94 10.26 2.75
C THR A 137 -9.16 11.29 3.55
N ASN A 138 -9.29 11.23 4.87
CA ASN A 138 -8.54 12.04 5.83
C ASN A 138 -7.82 11.16 6.87
N PRO A 139 -7.01 11.72 7.79
CA PRO A 139 -6.30 10.95 8.81
C PRO A 139 -7.21 10.10 9.71
N ASP A 140 -8.45 10.54 9.97
CA ASP A 140 -9.39 9.78 10.78
C ASP A 140 -9.82 8.49 10.08
N ASP A 141 -9.84 8.45 8.75
CA ASP A 141 -10.24 7.26 7.98
C ASP A 141 -9.20 6.11 8.00
N VAL A 142 -8.01 6.31 8.58
CA VAL A 142 -6.87 5.36 8.51
C VAL A 142 -7.22 3.99 9.09
N HIS A 143 -7.96 3.91 10.20
CA HIS A 143 -8.38 2.64 10.80
C HIS A 143 -9.24 1.81 9.83
N GLY A 144 -10.18 2.46 9.12
CA GLY A 144 -10.97 1.84 8.07
C GLY A 144 -10.13 1.41 6.86
N MET A 145 -9.13 2.21 6.46
CA MET A 145 -8.19 1.84 5.40
C MET A 145 -7.35 0.61 5.78
N ILE A 146 -6.94 0.48 7.05
CA ILE A 146 -6.23 -0.69 7.58
C ILE A 146 -7.12 -1.94 7.60
N ALA A 147 -8.42 -1.79 7.79
CA ALA A 147 -9.33 -2.93 7.75
C ALA A 147 -9.75 -3.34 6.32
N ALA A 148 -9.84 -2.39 5.40
CA ALA A 148 -10.31 -2.64 4.03
C ALA A 148 -9.32 -3.44 3.17
N LYS A 149 -9.81 -4.21 2.19
CA LYS A 149 -8.98 -4.87 1.18
C LYS A 149 -8.47 -3.91 0.10
N GLY A 150 -9.15 -2.77 -0.06
CA GLY A 150 -8.75 -1.73 -0.99
C GLY A 150 -9.56 -0.44 -0.77
N VAL A 151 -9.11 0.65 -1.39
CA VAL A 151 -9.68 1.99 -1.20
C VAL A 151 -10.05 2.61 -2.53
N LEU A 152 -11.28 3.12 -2.62
CA LEU A 152 -11.82 3.80 -3.79
C LEU A 152 -12.22 5.23 -3.41
N THR A 153 -11.68 6.23 -4.10
CA THR A 153 -12.10 7.63 -3.91
C THR A 153 -12.62 8.28 -5.18
N ALA A 154 -13.64 9.13 -5.07
CA ALA A 154 -14.15 9.91 -6.20
C ALA A 154 -13.20 11.06 -6.58
N ARG A 155 -12.47 11.61 -5.60
CA ARG A 155 -11.50 12.70 -5.79
C ARG A 155 -10.12 12.30 -5.28
N GLY A 156 -9.12 13.11 -5.62
CA GLY A 156 -7.72 12.92 -5.24
C GLY A 156 -6.85 12.33 -6.35
N GLY A 157 -5.57 12.72 -6.38
CA GLY A 157 -4.58 12.25 -7.35
C GLY A 157 -3.65 11.16 -6.82
N LYS A 158 -2.56 10.87 -7.56
CA LYS A 158 -1.52 9.90 -7.17
C LYS A 158 -0.76 10.24 -5.87
N THR A 159 -0.88 11.49 -5.41
CA THR A 159 -0.28 12.04 -4.18
C THR A 159 -1.32 12.38 -3.12
N SER A 160 -2.59 12.01 -3.31
CA SER A 160 -3.63 12.21 -2.31
C SER A 160 -3.38 11.38 -1.05
N HIS A 161 -4.00 11.77 0.06
CA HIS A 161 -3.93 11.04 1.33
C HIS A 161 -4.23 9.54 1.13
N ALA A 162 -5.33 9.22 0.44
CA ALA A 162 -5.70 7.84 0.08
C ALA A 162 -4.57 7.09 -0.63
N ALA A 163 -3.97 7.71 -1.66
CA ALA A 163 -2.93 7.10 -2.47
C ALA A 163 -1.65 6.82 -1.67
N VAL A 164 -1.22 7.78 -0.84
CA VAL A 164 0.02 7.66 -0.04
C VAL A 164 -0.14 6.58 1.03
N VAL A 165 -1.25 6.62 1.77
CA VAL A 165 -1.51 5.67 2.86
C VAL A 165 -1.72 4.26 2.31
N ALA A 166 -2.54 4.09 1.26
CA ALA A 166 -2.79 2.78 0.67
C ALA A 166 -1.51 2.16 0.08
N ARG A 167 -0.66 2.96 -0.58
CA ARG A 167 0.64 2.50 -1.08
C ARG A 167 1.58 2.06 0.04
N GLY A 168 1.63 2.82 1.14
CA GLY A 168 2.40 2.45 2.33
C GLY A 168 1.94 1.12 2.95
N MET A 169 0.65 0.81 2.85
CA MET A 169 0.06 -0.45 3.34
C MET A 169 0.07 -1.58 2.32
N GLY A 170 0.53 -1.35 1.08
CA GLY A 170 0.47 -2.33 -0.01
C GLY A 170 -0.96 -2.73 -0.40
N LYS A 171 -1.91 -1.79 -0.31
CA LYS A 171 -3.33 -2.04 -0.61
C LYS A 171 -3.75 -1.41 -1.91
N PRO A 172 -4.49 -2.14 -2.78
CA PRO A 172 -5.05 -1.59 -4.01
C PRO A 172 -5.83 -0.31 -3.76
N CYS A 173 -5.50 0.73 -4.53
CA CYS A 173 -6.20 2.00 -4.46
C CYS A 173 -6.47 2.57 -5.86
N VAL A 174 -7.74 2.91 -6.09
CA VAL A 174 -8.18 3.70 -7.23
C VAL A 174 -8.63 5.05 -6.69
N ALA A 175 -7.87 6.11 -6.98
CA ALA A 175 -8.19 7.45 -6.53
C ALA A 175 -8.79 8.28 -7.67
N GLY A 176 -9.54 9.35 -7.36
CA GLY A 176 -9.99 10.29 -8.39
C GLY A 176 -10.90 9.69 -9.46
N ALA A 177 -11.77 8.74 -9.08
CA ALA A 177 -12.80 8.23 -9.98
C ALA A 177 -13.95 9.24 -10.09
N GLU A 178 -13.72 10.38 -10.76
CA GLU A 178 -14.61 11.54 -10.80
C GLU A 178 -16.01 11.26 -11.35
N SER A 179 -16.14 10.20 -12.15
CA SER A 179 -17.43 9.73 -12.68
C SER A 179 -18.35 9.14 -11.60
N LEU A 180 -17.82 8.81 -10.41
CA LEU A 180 -18.59 8.30 -9.28
C LEU A 180 -19.26 9.45 -8.53
N LYS A 181 -20.59 9.43 -8.47
CA LYS A 181 -21.37 10.30 -7.59
C LYS A 181 -21.65 9.56 -6.29
N ILE A 182 -20.88 9.86 -5.24
CA ILE A 182 -20.99 9.23 -3.93
C ILE A 182 -21.91 10.07 -3.03
N ASP A 183 -22.92 9.42 -2.44
CA ASP A 183 -23.82 9.97 -1.43
C ASP A 183 -23.57 9.19 -0.12
N LEU A 184 -22.86 9.82 0.82
CA LEU A 184 -22.45 9.18 2.08
C LEU A 184 -23.63 9.01 3.04
N GLU A 185 -24.64 9.87 2.99
CA GLU A 185 -25.84 9.76 3.85
C GLU A 185 -26.69 8.56 3.42
N LYS A 186 -26.89 8.38 2.12
CA LYS A 186 -27.63 7.24 1.55
C LYS A 186 -26.76 6.00 1.36
N ARG A 187 -25.45 6.11 1.60
CA ARG A 187 -24.44 5.05 1.48
C ARG A 187 -24.54 4.31 0.15
N VAL A 188 -24.49 5.11 -0.92
CA VAL A 188 -24.62 4.65 -2.29
C VAL A 188 -23.70 5.47 -3.18
N PHE A 189 -23.12 4.84 -4.20
CA PHE A 189 -22.58 5.58 -5.33
C PHE A 189 -23.31 5.24 -6.61
N ALA A 190 -23.35 6.21 -7.53
CA ALA A 190 -23.94 6.06 -8.84
C ALA A 190 -22.92 6.39 -9.94
N VAL A 191 -22.91 5.58 -11.00
CA VAL A 191 -22.13 5.83 -12.22
C VAL A 191 -22.88 5.30 -13.44
N ASN A 192 -23.05 6.14 -14.46
CA ASN A 192 -23.67 5.76 -15.74
C ASN A 192 -24.99 4.98 -15.59
N GLY A 193 -25.87 5.41 -14.66
CA GLY A 193 -27.15 4.76 -14.39
C GLY A 193 -27.09 3.51 -13.49
N THR A 194 -25.90 2.98 -13.19
CA THR A 194 -25.70 1.90 -12.22
C THR A 194 -25.59 2.48 -10.82
N LYS A 195 -26.31 1.90 -9.85
CA LYS A 195 -26.22 2.26 -8.42
C LYS A 195 -25.63 1.08 -7.64
N VAL A 196 -24.65 1.36 -6.79
CA VAL A 196 -24.04 0.39 -5.87
C VAL A 196 -24.29 0.87 -4.46
N LYS A 197 -25.00 0.05 -3.68
CA LYS A 197 -25.35 0.32 -2.29
C LYS A 197 -24.30 -0.28 -1.36
N GLU A 198 -24.32 0.17 -0.12
CA GLU A 198 -23.52 -0.44 0.93
C GLU A 198 -23.79 -1.95 1.04
N GLY A 199 -22.71 -2.73 1.10
CA GLY A 199 -22.78 -4.19 1.14
C GLY A 199 -22.72 -4.87 -0.24
N ASP A 200 -22.97 -4.14 -1.32
CA ASP A 200 -22.84 -4.68 -2.67
C ASP A 200 -21.38 -4.99 -3.00
N LEU A 201 -21.14 -6.08 -3.73
CA LEU A 201 -19.79 -6.49 -4.11
C LEU A 201 -19.27 -5.64 -5.26
N ILE A 202 -18.05 -5.15 -5.09
CA ILE A 202 -17.28 -4.46 -6.13
C ILE A 202 -15.86 -4.99 -6.15
N THR A 203 -15.21 -4.83 -7.30
CA THR A 203 -13.78 -5.07 -7.48
C THR A 203 -13.12 -3.79 -7.95
N ILE A 204 -11.95 -3.47 -7.40
CA ILE A 204 -11.10 -2.38 -7.89
C ILE A 204 -9.78 -2.95 -8.39
N ASN A 205 -9.24 -2.34 -9.45
CA ASN A 205 -7.92 -2.63 -9.97
C ASN A 205 -7.07 -1.37 -9.89
N GLY A 206 -6.27 -1.27 -8.83
CA GLY A 206 -5.37 -0.15 -8.59
C GLY A 206 -4.16 -0.09 -9.53
N SER A 207 -3.91 -1.13 -10.34
CA SER A 207 -2.89 -1.11 -11.40
C SER A 207 -3.39 -0.50 -12.71
N THR A 208 -4.70 -0.53 -12.98
CA THR A 208 -5.28 0.04 -14.21
C THR A 208 -6.20 1.23 -13.96
N GLY A 209 -6.61 1.45 -12.70
CA GLY A 209 -7.61 2.43 -12.31
C GLY A 209 -9.06 1.96 -12.49
N ASP A 210 -9.29 0.69 -12.83
CA ASP A 210 -10.64 0.21 -13.16
C ASP A 210 -11.48 -0.04 -11.90
N VAL A 211 -12.74 0.39 -11.94
CA VAL A 211 -13.78 0.06 -10.95
C VAL A 211 -14.78 -0.87 -11.61
N ILE A 212 -15.03 -2.01 -11.00
CA ILE A 212 -15.75 -3.14 -11.60
C ILE A 212 -16.92 -3.53 -10.72
N LEU A 213 -18.07 -3.79 -11.34
CA LEU A 213 -19.26 -4.26 -10.65
C LEU A 213 -19.16 -5.77 -10.34
N GLY A 214 -19.49 -6.14 -9.11
CA GLY A 214 -19.44 -7.53 -8.65
C GLY A 214 -18.05 -7.95 -8.17
N SER A 215 -17.94 -9.21 -7.74
CA SER A 215 -16.67 -9.84 -7.42
C SER A 215 -16.09 -10.51 -8.67
N VAL A 216 -14.80 -10.31 -8.91
CA VAL A 216 -14.07 -10.91 -10.04
C VAL A 216 -13.06 -11.94 -9.51
N PRO A 217 -12.90 -13.11 -10.16
CA PRO A 217 -11.85 -14.06 -9.82
C PRO A 217 -10.46 -13.40 -9.85
N MET A 218 -9.70 -13.62 -8.79
CA MET A 218 -8.35 -13.08 -8.62
C MET A 218 -7.33 -14.21 -8.56
N ILE A 219 -6.11 -13.91 -8.99
CA ILE A 219 -4.93 -14.72 -8.83
C ILE A 219 -4.12 -14.09 -7.69
N GLU A 220 -3.94 -14.85 -6.61
CA GLU A 220 -3.12 -14.44 -5.48
C GLU A 220 -1.64 -14.32 -5.91
N PRO A 221 -0.91 -13.34 -5.38
CA PRO A 221 0.50 -13.19 -5.67
C PRO A 221 1.26 -14.38 -5.08
N ALA A 222 2.13 -14.96 -5.89
CA ALA A 222 3.04 -16.00 -5.45
C ALA A 222 4.44 -15.65 -5.96
N ILE A 223 5.40 -15.56 -5.04
CA ILE A 223 6.81 -15.62 -5.41
C ILE A 223 7.06 -17.04 -5.91
N ASN A 224 6.92 -17.21 -7.23
CA ASN A 224 7.21 -18.47 -7.86
C ASN A 224 8.74 -18.68 -7.95
N LYS A 225 9.14 -19.91 -8.26
CA LYS A 225 10.55 -20.30 -8.37
C LYS A 225 11.34 -19.37 -9.31
N ASP A 226 10.74 -19.00 -10.43
CA ASP A 226 11.37 -18.19 -11.47
C ASP A 226 11.63 -16.75 -10.98
N LEU A 227 10.65 -16.13 -10.31
CA LEU A 227 10.83 -14.79 -9.75
C LEU A 227 11.91 -14.78 -8.66
N ASN A 228 11.91 -15.78 -7.77
CA ASN A 228 12.94 -15.89 -6.74
C ASN A 228 14.35 -16.04 -7.35
N GLN A 229 14.47 -16.82 -8.42
CA GLN A 229 15.73 -17.01 -9.13
C GLN A 229 16.22 -15.71 -9.78
N LEU A 230 15.33 -14.97 -10.44
CA LEU A 230 15.63 -13.65 -11.00
C LEU A 230 16.08 -12.66 -9.91
N LEU A 231 15.37 -12.61 -8.79
CA LEU A 231 15.72 -11.75 -7.66
C LEU A 231 17.07 -12.12 -7.04
N THR A 232 17.39 -13.41 -6.94
CA THR A 232 18.71 -13.89 -6.51
C THR A 232 19.83 -13.38 -7.44
N TRP A 233 19.58 -13.37 -8.75
CA TRP A 233 20.53 -12.80 -9.71
C TRP A 233 20.68 -11.29 -9.55
N ALA A 234 19.58 -10.58 -9.29
CA ALA A 234 19.62 -9.14 -9.01
C ALA A 234 20.39 -8.84 -7.71
N ASP A 235 20.16 -9.62 -6.66
CA ASP A 235 20.86 -9.53 -5.37
C ASP A 235 22.37 -9.74 -5.49
N ALA A 236 22.80 -10.68 -6.34
CA ALA A 236 24.22 -10.94 -6.57
C ALA A 236 24.96 -9.77 -7.27
N ARG A 237 24.22 -8.86 -7.93
CA ARG A 237 24.79 -7.77 -8.75
C ARG A 237 24.64 -6.40 -8.11
N ARG A 238 23.63 -6.20 -7.28
CA ARG A 238 23.40 -4.90 -6.66
C ARG A 238 24.52 -4.57 -5.69
N ARG A 239 24.91 -3.29 -5.68
CA ARG A 239 25.81 -2.73 -4.67
C ARG A 239 25.06 -2.19 -3.46
N LEU A 240 23.86 -1.62 -3.69
CA LEU A 240 23.06 -1.00 -2.64
C LEU A 240 22.36 -2.07 -1.80
N GLY A 241 22.34 -1.86 -0.48
CA GLY A 241 21.49 -2.62 0.43
C GLY A 241 20.02 -2.27 0.22
N VAL A 242 19.13 -3.27 0.33
CA VAL A 242 17.68 -3.04 0.27
C VAL A 242 17.12 -3.26 1.67
N TRP A 243 16.75 -2.17 2.32
CA TRP A 243 16.17 -2.15 3.67
C TRP A 243 14.71 -1.73 3.59
N ALA A 244 13.94 -2.10 4.61
CA ALA A 244 12.53 -1.76 4.68
C ALA A 244 12.26 -0.58 5.60
N ASN A 245 11.17 0.13 5.31
CA ASN A 245 10.50 0.98 6.29
C ASN A 245 9.40 0.12 6.93
N ALA A 246 9.52 -0.17 8.21
CA ALA A 246 8.60 -1.05 8.91
C ALA A 246 8.51 -0.64 10.38
N ASP A 247 7.29 -0.40 10.84
CA ASP A 247 7.02 0.21 12.14
C ASP A 247 6.41 -0.79 13.13
N TYR A 248 5.97 -1.95 12.65
CA TYR A 248 5.38 -3.01 13.47
C TYR A 248 6.03 -4.38 13.21
N PRO A 249 5.94 -5.33 14.17
CA PRO A 249 6.49 -6.68 13.99
C PRO A 249 5.94 -7.39 12.75
N ARG A 250 4.63 -7.23 12.48
CA ARG A 250 3.98 -7.80 11.28
C ARG A 250 4.60 -7.30 9.98
N ASP A 251 4.94 -6.01 9.92
CA ASP A 251 5.50 -5.39 8.72
C ASP A 251 6.97 -5.80 8.55
N ALA A 252 7.72 -5.86 9.66
CA ALA A 252 9.09 -6.36 9.70
C ALA A 252 9.19 -7.81 9.17
N LYS A 253 8.26 -8.68 9.60
CA LYS A 253 8.16 -10.06 9.12
C LYS A 253 7.91 -10.14 7.61
N VAL A 254 6.96 -9.35 7.12
CA VAL A 254 6.63 -9.30 5.68
C VAL A 254 7.84 -8.79 4.89
N ALA A 255 8.46 -7.71 5.33
CA ALA A 255 9.67 -7.16 4.71
C ALA A 255 10.81 -8.19 4.64
N ARG A 256 11.04 -8.94 5.72
CA ARG A 256 12.06 -9.99 5.77
C ARG A 256 11.74 -11.13 4.80
N ASN A 257 10.48 -11.54 4.69
CA ASN A 257 10.06 -12.57 3.72
C ASN A 257 10.31 -12.15 2.27
N TYR A 258 10.27 -10.84 1.98
CA TYR A 258 10.62 -10.27 0.68
C TYR A 258 12.12 -10.00 0.49
N GLY A 259 12.98 -10.41 1.44
CA GLY A 259 14.44 -10.30 1.31
C GLY A 259 15.05 -9.00 1.84
N ALA A 260 14.30 -8.19 2.60
CA ALA A 260 14.86 -6.99 3.22
C ALA A 260 16.04 -7.35 4.15
N GLN A 261 17.14 -6.60 4.01
CA GLN A 261 18.40 -6.83 4.75
C GLN A 261 18.46 -6.09 6.10
N GLY A 262 17.31 -5.61 6.57
CA GLY A 262 17.18 -4.81 7.78
C GLY A 262 16.04 -3.80 7.66
N ILE A 263 15.80 -3.08 8.74
CA ILE A 263 14.89 -1.93 8.77
C ILE A 263 15.73 -0.67 8.73
N GLY A 264 15.54 0.16 7.72
CA GLY A 264 16.24 1.44 7.58
C GLY A 264 15.51 2.61 8.21
N LEU A 265 14.22 2.44 8.49
CA LEU A 265 13.42 3.43 9.17
C LEU A 265 12.25 2.75 9.86
N CYS A 266 12.32 2.65 11.19
CA CYS A 266 11.19 2.37 12.07
C CYS A 266 10.74 3.69 12.70
N ARG A 267 9.49 4.09 12.40
CA ARG A 267 8.86 5.32 12.84
C ARG A 267 8.11 5.08 14.15
N THR A 268 8.60 5.65 15.23
CA THR A 268 8.00 5.47 16.56
C THR A 268 6.68 6.20 16.71
N GLU A 269 6.46 7.25 15.91
CA GLU A 269 5.21 8.02 15.89
C GLU A 269 3.96 7.16 15.65
N HIS A 270 4.04 6.23 14.69
CA HIS A 270 2.91 5.38 14.34
C HIS A 270 2.52 4.47 15.51
N MET A 271 3.51 4.03 16.30
CA MET A 271 3.29 3.26 17.52
C MET A 271 2.51 4.05 18.57
N PHE A 272 2.56 5.39 18.57
CA PHE A 272 1.83 6.23 19.52
C PHE A 272 0.39 6.54 19.09
N MET A 273 0.11 6.43 17.78
CA MET A 273 -1.21 6.69 17.19
C MET A 273 -2.20 5.53 17.37
N GLU A 274 -1.80 4.40 17.94
CA GLU A 274 -2.73 3.30 18.22
C GLU A 274 -3.82 3.73 19.22
N GLN A 275 -5.06 3.28 19.00
CA GLN A 275 -6.25 3.70 19.77
C GLN A 275 -6.08 3.57 21.29
N GLU A 276 -5.40 2.53 21.77
CA GLU A 276 -5.19 2.29 23.20
C GLU A 276 -4.14 3.24 23.83
N ARG A 277 -3.25 3.79 23.00
CA ARG A 277 -2.08 4.56 23.43
C ARG A 277 -2.28 6.05 23.25
N LEU A 278 -3.04 6.46 22.22
CA LEU A 278 -3.34 7.85 21.93
C LEU A 278 -3.88 8.62 23.17
N PRO A 279 -4.82 8.09 23.98
CA PRO A 279 -5.28 8.78 25.19
C PRO A 279 -4.18 8.97 26.25
N ILE A 280 -3.17 8.10 26.29
CA ILE A 280 -2.02 8.21 27.21
C ILE A 280 -1.07 9.30 26.72
N VAL A 281 -0.82 9.35 25.41
CA VAL A 281 -0.02 10.40 24.75
C VAL A 281 -0.67 11.78 24.94
N GLN A 282 -1.98 11.89 24.75
CA GLN A 282 -2.71 13.15 24.97
C GLN A 282 -2.55 13.64 26.41
N LYS A 283 -2.66 12.75 27.40
CA LYS A 283 -2.45 13.13 28.81
C LYS A 283 -1.00 13.53 29.11
N MET A 284 -0.03 12.87 28.48
CA MET A 284 1.38 13.27 28.54
C MET A 284 1.59 14.68 27.97
N ILE A 285 0.93 15.01 26.85
CA ILE A 285 1.04 16.34 26.21
C ILE A 285 0.43 17.43 27.11
N LEU A 286 -0.72 17.14 27.73
CA LEU A 286 -1.43 18.05 28.63
C LEU A 286 -0.80 18.20 30.02
N SER A 287 0.25 17.43 30.34
CA SER A 287 0.92 17.49 31.64
C SER A 287 1.66 18.82 31.82
N GLU A 288 1.41 19.48 32.96
CA GLU A 288 1.97 20.81 33.26
C GLU A 288 3.46 20.76 33.65
N ASP A 289 3.88 19.67 34.30
CA ASP A 289 5.26 19.47 34.76
C ASP A 289 5.88 18.15 34.27
N GLU A 290 7.21 18.09 34.34
CA GLU A 290 7.99 16.91 33.96
C GLU A 290 7.62 15.68 34.81
N LYS A 291 7.27 15.86 36.09
CA LYS A 291 6.99 14.76 37.01
C LYS A 291 5.72 14.02 36.60
N GLU A 292 4.67 14.76 36.22
CA GLU A 292 3.44 14.21 35.68
C GLU A 292 3.69 13.60 34.30
N ARG A 293 4.44 14.29 33.43
CA ARG A 293 4.78 13.77 32.09
C ARG A 293 5.47 12.41 32.16
N ARG A 294 6.43 12.25 33.09
CA ARG A 294 7.14 10.99 33.35
C ARG A 294 6.21 9.85 33.81
N GLN A 295 5.12 10.14 34.52
CA GLN A 295 4.15 9.11 34.90
C GLN A 295 3.38 8.57 33.70
N TRP A 296 3.02 9.44 32.74
CA TRP A 296 2.37 9.01 31.51
C TRP A 296 3.34 8.29 30.58
N LEU A 297 4.58 8.78 30.46
CA LEU A 297 5.66 8.10 29.74
C LEU A 297 5.95 6.70 30.29
N ALA A 298 5.91 6.50 31.61
CA ALA A 298 6.07 5.19 32.22
C ALA A 298 4.97 4.19 31.82
N LYS A 299 3.77 4.68 31.47
CA LYS A 299 2.68 3.86 30.92
C LYS A 299 2.87 3.54 29.45
N LEU A 300 3.53 4.40 28.68
CA LEU A 300 3.86 4.17 27.26
C LEU A 300 5.04 3.21 27.08
N LEU A 301 6.01 3.25 28.01
CA LEU A 301 7.20 2.40 27.99
C LEU A 301 6.94 0.90 27.71
N PRO A 302 6.02 0.20 28.40
CA PRO A 302 5.78 -1.22 28.13
C PRO A 302 5.22 -1.50 26.73
N PHE A 303 4.40 -0.61 26.18
CA PHE A 303 3.87 -0.76 24.82
C PHE A 303 4.99 -0.66 23.80
N GLN A 304 5.79 0.40 23.88
CA GLN A 304 6.88 0.64 22.93
C GLN A 304 7.96 -0.47 23.02
N ARG A 305 8.29 -0.90 24.25
CA ARG A 305 9.20 -2.04 24.46
C ARG A 305 8.66 -3.32 23.82
N SER A 306 7.36 -3.60 23.97
CA SER A 306 6.74 -4.78 23.38
C SER A 306 6.85 -4.77 21.85
N ASP A 307 6.61 -3.61 21.23
CA ASP A 307 6.75 -3.46 19.77
C ASP A 307 8.18 -3.69 19.32
N PHE A 308 9.16 -3.08 20.00
CA PHE A 308 10.58 -3.26 19.69
C PHE A 308 11.04 -4.71 19.87
N VAL A 309 10.62 -5.39 20.95
CA VAL A 309 10.90 -6.81 21.15
C VAL A 309 10.34 -7.64 19.98
N GLY A 310 9.13 -7.34 19.52
CA GLY A 310 8.53 -7.98 18.36
C GLY A 310 9.32 -7.73 17.08
N ILE A 311 9.72 -6.48 16.83
CA ILE A 311 10.50 -6.09 15.64
C ILE A 311 11.87 -6.78 15.64
N PHE A 312 12.61 -6.73 16.76
CA PHE A 312 13.92 -7.37 16.88
C PHE A 312 13.85 -8.89 16.73
N LYS A 313 12.78 -9.52 17.21
CA LYS A 313 12.54 -10.95 17.02
C LYS A 313 12.37 -11.28 15.54
N GLU A 314 11.53 -10.54 14.82
CA GLU A 314 11.28 -10.76 13.40
C GLU A 314 12.51 -10.41 12.54
N MET A 315 13.35 -9.47 12.97
CA MET A 315 14.59 -9.07 12.30
C MET A 315 15.86 -9.67 12.93
N HIS A 316 15.75 -10.81 13.62
CA HIS A 316 16.91 -11.47 14.25
C HIS A 316 18.11 -11.61 13.29
N GLY A 317 19.25 -11.03 13.67
CA GLY A 317 20.50 -11.04 12.91
C GLY A 317 20.65 -9.92 11.89
N LEU A 318 19.67 -9.02 11.75
CA LEU A 318 19.68 -7.89 10.81
C LEU A 318 19.60 -6.54 11.56
N PRO A 319 20.17 -5.47 11.00
CA PRO A 319 20.09 -4.13 11.59
C PRO A 319 18.66 -3.60 11.58
N VAL A 320 18.31 -2.87 12.64
CA VAL A 320 17.04 -2.16 12.78
C VAL A 320 17.32 -0.72 13.20
N ILE A 321 17.04 0.22 12.32
CA ILE A 321 17.22 1.66 12.55
C ILE A 321 15.90 2.25 13.05
N ILE A 322 15.90 2.70 14.30
CA ILE A 322 14.74 3.29 14.97
C ILE A 322 14.90 4.80 14.95
N ARG A 323 13.89 5.50 14.44
CA ARG A 323 13.81 6.96 14.50
C ARG A 323 12.98 7.37 15.71
N LEU A 324 13.55 8.25 16.52
CA LEU A 324 12.87 8.89 17.64
C LEU A 324 11.69 9.75 17.14
N ILE A 325 10.84 10.18 18.07
CA ILE A 325 9.63 10.93 17.76
C ILE A 325 9.94 12.16 16.88
N ASP A 326 9.22 12.28 15.77
CA ASP A 326 9.42 13.33 14.75
C ASP A 326 8.33 14.41 14.69
N PRO A 327 7.01 14.13 14.86
CA PRO A 327 5.97 15.10 14.61
C PRO A 327 5.82 16.05 15.80
N PRO A 328 5.30 17.26 15.55
CA PRO A 328 4.91 18.17 16.62
C PRO A 328 3.77 17.56 17.45
N LEU A 329 3.72 17.90 18.74
CA LEU A 329 2.78 17.29 19.68
C LEU A 329 1.31 17.53 19.32
N HIS A 330 0.99 18.63 18.64
CA HIS A 330 -0.38 18.93 18.24
C HIS A 330 -0.94 17.92 17.22
N GLU A 331 -0.11 17.15 16.51
CA GLU A 331 -0.59 16.08 15.61
C GLU A 331 -1.25 14.91 16.37
N PHE A 332 -0.99 14.75 17.67
CA PHE A 332 -1.66 13.75 18.52
C PHE A 332 -2.93 14.27 19.21
N LEU A 333 -3.24 15.56 19.04
CA LEU A 333 -4.42 16.21 19.60
C LEU A 333 -5.54 16.29 18.55
N PRO A 334 -6.81 16.39 18.98
CA PRO A 334 -7.91 16.64 18.06
C PRO A 334 -7.73 17.93 17.26
N ASN A 335 -8.36 17.99 16.08
CA ASN A 335 -8.33 19.19 15.25
C ASN A 335 -8.88 20.41 16.00
N TYR A 336 -8.22 21.56 15.85
CA TYR A 336 -8.60 22.81 16.52
C TYR A 336 -10.04 23.22 16.21
N ASP A 337 -10.44 23.22 14.94
CA ASP A 337 -11.76 23.69 14.52
C ASP A 337 -12.85 22.76 15.07
N GLU A 338 -12.62 21.44 15.04
CA GLU A 338 -13.55 20.46 15.61
C GLU A 338 -13.67 20.60 17.14
N GLN A 339 -12.54 20.76 17.82
CA GLN A 339 -12.52 20.95 19.27
C GLN A 339 -13.18 22.27 19.68
N LEU A 340 -12.97 23.35 18.91
CA LEU A 340 -13.61 24.64 19.14
C LEU A 340 -15.13 24.54 18.98
N VAL A 341 -15.60 23.88 17.92
CA VAL A 341 -17.03 23.62 17.69
C VAL A 341 -17.61 22.78 18.82
N LYS A 342 -16.89 21.74 19.26
CA LYS A 342 -17.30 20.85 20.36
C LYS A 342 -17.46 21.61 21.67
N VAL A 343 -16.46 22.39 22.08
CA VAL A 343 -16.49 23.22 23.30
C VAL A 343 -17.63 24.24 23.21
N THR A 344 -17.77 24.94 22.08
CA THR A 344 -18.82 25.94 21.88
C THR A 344 -20.21 25.31 21.98
N THR A 345 -20.39 24.14 21.36
CA THR A 345 -21.65 23.38 21.44
C THR A 345 -21.94 22.92 22.87
N MET A 346 -20.92 22.47 23.61
CA MET A 346 -21.08 22.08 25.02
C MET A 346 -21.46 23.26 25.91
N ARG A 347 -20.90 24.46 25.67
CA ARG A 347 -21.30 25.69 26.37
C ARG A 347 -22.77 26.02 26.13
N LEU A 348 -23.22 25.98 24.87
CA LEU A 348 -24.61 26.25 24.50
C LEU A 348 -25.59 25.22 25.10
N LYS A 349 -25.21 23.94 25.10
CA LYS A 349 -26.02 22.85 25.65
C LYS A 349 -25.94 22.72 27.18
N LYS A 350 -25.24 23.63 27.87
CA LYS A 350 -25.01 23.59 29.33
C LYS A 350 -24.54 22.21 29.81
N ALA A 351 -23.55 21.66 29.12
CA ALA A 351 -22.97 20.38 29.46
C ALA A 351 -22.42 20.37 30.91
N PRO A 352 -22.28 19.18 31.55
CA PRO A 352 -21.77 19.08 32.91
C PRO A 352 -20.42 19.80 33.06
N LYS A 353 -20.30 20.68 34.06
CA LYS A 353 -19.14 21.56 34.27
C LYS A 353 -17.81 20.82 34.21
N LYS A 354 -17.70 19.66 34.87
CA LYS A 354 -16.48 18.82 34.86
C LYS A 354 -16.06 18.35 33.46
N LYS A 355 -17.02 18.05 32.57
CA LYS A 355 -16.72 17.66 31.19
C LYS A 355 -16.34 18.87 30.35
N LEU A 356 -17.04 19.99 30.53
CA LEU A 356 -16.73 21.23 29.85
C LEU A 356 -15.33 21.74 30.20
N ASP A 357 -14.97 21.76 31.48
CA ASP A 357 -13.64 22.20 31.94
C ASP A 357 -12.52 21.37 31.30
N ALA A 358 -12.68 20.05 31.19
CA ALA A 358 -11.69 19.18 30.54
C ALA A 358 -11.52 19.49 29.04
N GLU A 359 -12.62 19.68 28.32
CA GLU A 359 -12.60 20.00 26.88
C GLU A 359 -12.07 21.42 26.62
N GLU A 360 -12.30 22.35 27.54
CA GLU A 360 -11.73 23.71 27.50
C GLU A 360 -10.22 23.72 27.76
N THR A 361 -9.73 22.94 28.72
CA THR A 361 -8.29 22.77 28.94
C THR A 361 -7.61 22.19 27.70
N LEU A 362 -8.23 21.19 27.08
CA LEU A 362 -7.74 20.60 25.83
C LEU A 362 -7.70 21.65 24.70
N LEU A 363 -8.76 22.46 24.54
CA LEU A 363 -8.79 23.52 23.53
C LEU A 363 -7.67 24.55 23.75
N ARG A 364 -7.43 24.98 25.00
CA ARG A 364 -6.34 25.91 25.33
C ARG A 364 -4.97 25.33 25.01
N ALA A 365 -4.77 24.04 25.28
CA ALA A 365 -3.52 23.36 24.96
C ALA A 365 -3.29 23.26 23.44
N ILE A 366 -4.32 22.91 22.67
CA ILE A 366 -4.25 22.88 21.20
C ILE A 366 -3.92 24.28 20.64
N GLU A 367 -4.58 25.31 21.16
CA GLU A 367 -4.35 26.70 20.75
C GLU A 367 -2.93 27.17 21.08
N GLY A 368 -2.41 26.80 22.25
CA GLY A 368 -1.04 27.13 22.67
C GLY A 368 0.05 26.39 21.88
N MET A 369 -0.26 25.21 21.33
CA MET A 369 0.65 24.41 20.51
C MET A 369 0.46 24.62 19.00
N ARG A 370 -0.44 25.54 18.61
CA ARG A 370 -0.75 25.81 17.22
C ARG A 370 0.41 26.52 16.55
N GLU A 371 0.87 25.96 15.44
CA GLU A 371 1.95 26.53 14.64
C GLU A 371 1.42 26.99 13.29
N GLN A 372 1.95 28.10 12.76
CA GLN A 372 1.63 28.54 11.39
C GLN A 372 2.15 27.54 10.35
N ASN A 373 3.32 26.96 10.58
CA ASN A 373 3.96 26.00 9.67
C ASN A 373 4.51 24.79 10.45
N PRO A 374 3.67 23.78 10.75
CA PRO A 374 4.07 22.58 11.53
C PRO A 374 5.28 21.81 10.97
N MET A 375 5.47 21.83 9.64
CA MET A 375 6.63 21.21 8.99
C MET A 375 7.96 21.80 9.45
N LEU A 376 7.98 23.10 9.83
CA LEU A 376 9.17 23.84 10.23
C LEU A 376 9.17 24.22 11.71
N GLY A 377 8.24 23.68 12.51
CA GLY A 377 8.01 24.06 13.90
C GLY A 377 8.77 23.24 14.95
N LEU A 378 8.17 23.10 16.12
CA LEU A 378 8.66 22.38 17.30
C LEU A 378 8.43 20.88 17.14
N ARG A 379 9.37 20.22 16.46
CA ARG A 379 9.29 18.81 16.09
C ARG A 379 10.67 18.15 16.11
N GLY A 380 10.73 16.83 15.98
CA GLY A 380 11.98 16.05 15.92
C GLY A 380 12.95 16.37 17.05
N ILE A 381 14.22 16.62 16.70
CA ILE A 381 15.27 16.93 17.69
C ILE A 381 14.94 18.15 18.56
N ARG A 382 14.21 19.15 18.04
CA ARG A 382 13.84 20.35 18.80
C ARG A 382 12.89 20.00 19.93
N LEU A 383 11.96 19.08 19.67
CA LEU A 383 11.05 18.56 20.67
C LEU A 383 11.81 17.76 21.73
N GLY A 384 12.73 16.90 21.31
CA GLY A 384 13.57 16.11 22.22
C GLY A 384 14.50 16.94 23.11
N LEU A 385 14.90 18.13 22.67
CA LEU A 385 15.67 19.07 23.49
C LEU A 385 14.80 19.78 24.54
N LEU A 386 13.54 20.08 24.22
CA LEU A 386 12.62 20.75 25.14
C LEU A 386 12.02 19.78 26.17
N PHE A 387 11.78 18.53 25.77
CA PHE A 387 11.24 17.47 26.62
C PHE A 387 12.15 16.23 26.58
N PRO A 388 13.34 16.28 27.23
CA PRO A 388 14.31 15.19 27.23
C PRO A 388 13.74 13.86 27.73
N GLU A 389 12.79 13.91 28.66
CA GLU A 389 12.14 12.74 29.24
C GLU A 389 11.44 11.86 28.20
N ILE A 390 10.99 12.43 27.08
CA ILE A 390 10.39 11.67 25.97
C ILE A 390 11.47 10.81 25.30
N ILE A 391 12.63 11.38 25.01
CA ILE A 391 13.75 10.66 24.38
C ILE A 391 14.32 9.62 25.31
N GLU A 392 14.47 9.93 26.60
CA GLU A 392 14.90 8.97 27.62
C GLU A 392 13.98 7.74 27.68
N MET A 393 12.66 7.95 27.60
CA MET A 393 11.69 6.86 27.56
C MET A 393 11.87 6.01 26.30
N GLN A 394 12.00 6.64 25.12
CA GLN A 394 12.17 5.93 23.86
C GLN A 394 13.48 5.15 23.75
N VAL A 395 14.57 5.66 24.33
CA VAL A 395 15.87 4.98 24.36
C VAL A 395 15.89 3.83 25.39
N ARG A 396 15.09 3.95 26.46
CA ARG A 396 14.93 2.91 27.48
C ARG A 396 13.97 1.78 27.07
N ALA A 397 13.00 2.10 26.22
CA ALA A 397 12.05 1.14 25.65
C ALA A 397 12.81 0.09 24.86
#